data_AF-A0A517NBD2-F1
#
_entry.id   AF-A0A517NBD2-F1
#
_cell.length_a   1.000
_cell.length_b   1.000
_cell.length_c   1.000
_cell.angle_alpha   90.00
_cell.angle_beta   90.00
_cell.angle_gamma   90.00
#
_symmetry.space_group_name_H-M   'P 1'
#
loop_
_entity.id
_entity.type
_entity.pdbx_description
1 polymer ?
#
loop_
_entity_poly.entity_id
_entity_poly.type
_entity_poly.pdbx_seq_one_letter_code
_entity_poly.pdbx_strand_id
1 'polypeptide(L)'
;MRARSKTHSSQPQQATAAKTSDPRSIAPPIVHSNPVLDRTYRLMHRGDYQAAMGILQSAGRDPSIRNALGVCLLRLGRPADAVAVFRQFVLAPGSVSERSDLSKHYKRNFALALLMNGSPSGALDVLRETRQPDHPAAIRIRDTVKQWEKTLSWLRRLDWKLNRIEPSNCQVPIDFEPGELEDSGLEVHQGQESELVDDERKVRRRKHAKREDAGTGHQEQQRQRNVNPTFRATGPATEAGNRTSDDVAGPTLSV
;
A
#
# COMPACT_ATOMS: atom_id res chain seq x y z
N MET A 1 -2.60 53.97 15.26
CA MET A 1 -1.62 54.49 16.24
C MET A 1 -1.29 53.39 17.25
N ARG A 2 0.00 53.27 17.64
CA ARG A 2 0.70 52.14 18.31
C ARG A 2 1.09 51.03 17.31
N ALA A 3 2.24 51.02 16.62
CA ALA A 3 3.64 51.41 16.89
C ALA A 3 4.44 50.45 17.80
N ARG A 4 5.62 50.05 17.28
CA ARG A 4 6.82 49.49 17.95
C ARG A 4 6.79 47.98 18.28
N SER A 5 7.86 47.19 18.16
CA SER A 5 9.27 47.38 17.76
C SER A 5 9.96 46.00 17.67
N LYS A 6 10.98 45.88 16.79
CA LYS A 6 12.36 45.33 16.97
C LYS A 6 12.55 44.12 17.92
N THR A 7 13.34 43.08 17.61
CA THR A 7 14.78 43.12 17.28
C THR A 7 15.24 41.74 16.80
N HIS A 8 16.01 41.71 15.72
CA HIS A 8 16.87 40.60 15.33
C HIS A 8 18.00 40.41 16.36
N SER A 9 18.14 39.20 16.89
CA SER A 9 19.31 38.79 17.68
C SER A 9 20.12 37.81 16.84
N SER A 10 21.23 38.29 16.30
CA SER A 10 22.21 37.52 15.54
C SER A 10 23.08 36.73 16.52
N GLN A 11 22.87 35.43 16.59
CA GLN A 11 23.69 34.54 17.42
C GLN A 11 24.94 34.11 16.65
N PRO A 12 26.15 34.18 17.25
CA PRO A 12 27.39 33.85 16.56
C PRO A 12 27.50 32.35 16.27
N GLN A 13 27.80 32.04 15.01
CA GLN A 13 28.19 30.72 14.54
C GLN A 13 29.50 30.30 15.22
N GLN A 14 29.41 29.39 16.19
CA GLN A 14 30.58 28.67 16.69
C GLN A 14 30.93 27.57 15.67
N ALA A 15 32.06 27.76 14.99
CA ALA A 15 32.68 26.76 14.14
C ALA A 15 33.14 25.58 15.00
N THR A 16 32.36 24.50 14.99
CA THR A 16 32.74 23.24 15.61
C THR A 16 33.65 22.47 14.66
N ALA A 17 34.85 22.18 15.16
CA ALA A 17 35.89 21.43 14.47
C ALA A 17 35.38 20.06 14.01
N ALA A 18 35.61 19.76 12.73
CA ALA A 18 35.31 18.50 12.09
C ALA A 18 36.10 17.37 12.77
N LYS A 19 35.43 16.63 13.65
CA LYS A 19 35.95 15.40 14.25
C LYS A 19 35.85 14.30 13.20
N THR A 20 36.98 14.02 12.55
CA THR A 20 37.17 12.94 11.58
C THR A 20 36.79 11.60 12.21
N SER A 21 35.56 11.15 11.94
CA SER A 21 35.05 9.84 12.33
C SER A 21 35.69 8.77 11.45
N ASP A 22 36.42 7.88 12.09
CA ASP A 22 37.09 6.69 11.56
C ASP A 22 36.08 5.83 10.73
N PRO A 23 36.33 5.52 9.44
CA PRO A 23 35.46 4.70 8.59
C PRO A 23 35.52 3.19 8.94
N ARG A 24 35.89 2.84 10.17
CA ARG A 24 36.04 1.44 10.60
C ARG A 24 34.68 0.80 10.83
N SER A 25 34.26 0.05 9.82
CA SER A 25 33.51 -1.20 9.96
C SER A 25 32.21 -1.06 10.75
N ILE A 26 31.23 -0.39 10.15
CA ILE A 26 29.82 -0.57 10.52
C ILE A 26 29.44 -1.97 10.03
N ALA A 27 29.74 -2.99 10.84
CA ALA A 27 29.14 -4.30 10.65
C ALA A 27 27.61 -4.09 10.72
N PRO A 28 26.84 -4.62 9.76
CA PRO A 28 25.39 -4.46 9.78
C PRO A 28 24.85 -4.96 11.13
N PRO A 29 23.92 -4.23 11.76
CA PRO A 29 23.32 -4.66 13.02
C PRO A 29 22.74 -6.07 12.81
N ILE A 30 23.19 -7.02 13.62
CA ILE A 30 22.68 -8.39 13.61
C ILE A 30 21.23 -8.29 14.08
N VAL A 31 20.28 -8.37 13.14
CA VAL A 31 18.85 -8.44 13.46
C VAL A 31 18.62 -9.83 14.04
N HIS A 32 18.41 -9.92 15.35
CA HIS A 32 18.09 -11.18 16.01
C HIS A 32 16.65 -11.58 15.62
N SER A 33 16.51 -12.41 14.59
CA SER A 33 15.24 -13.00 14.20
C SER A 33 14.69 -13.88 15.33
N ASN A 34 13.43 -13.68 15.68
CA ASN A 34 12.76 -14.50 16.68
C ASN A 34 12.59 -15.93 16.13
N PRO A 35 13.16 -16.97 16.78
CA PRO A 35 13.14 -18.34 16.24
C PRO A 35 11.73 -18.90 16.11
N VAL A 36 10.77 -18.39 16.89
CA VAL A 36 9.37 -18.77 16.79
C VAL A 36 8.75 -18.25 15.49
N LEU A 37 9.06 -17.01 15.10
CA LEU A 37 8.60 -16.45 13.83
C LEU A 37 9.21 -17.19 12.64
N ASP A 38 10.51 -17.52 12.68
CA ASP A 38 11.15 -18.29 11.61
C ASP A 38 10.49 -19.64 11.39
N ARG A 39 10.18 -20.37 12.48
CA ARG A 39 9.48 -21.66 12.40
C ARG A 39 8.06 -21.48 11.88
N THR A 40 7.36 -20.45 12.34
CA THR A 40 5.99 -20.13 11.91
C THR A 40 5.95 -19.80 10.42
N TYR A 41 6.87 -18.97 9.92
CA TYR A 41 6.93 -18.60 8.50
C TYR A 41 7.18 -19.80 7.61
N ARG A 42 8.01 -20.78 8.04
CA ARG A 42 8.15 -22.04 7.31
C ARG A 42 6.85 -22.85 7.23
N LEU A 43 6.03 -22.85 8.28
CA LEU A 43 4.72 -23.52 8.26
C LEU A 43 3.73 -22.77 7.37
N MET A 44 3.70 -21.44 7.47
CA MET A 44 2.85 -20.59 6.63
C MET A 44 3.21 -20.74 5.14
N HIS A 45 4.49 -20.82 4.80
CA HIS A 45 4.94 -21.04 3.41
C HIS A 45 4.52 -22.41 2.86
N ARG A 46 4.28 -23.40 3.74
CA ARG A 46 3.72 -24.71 3.39
C ARG A 46 2.19 -24.72 3.38
N GLY A 47 1.55 -23.60 3.67
CA GLY A 47 0.09 -23.49 3.82
C GLY A 47 -0.47 -24.07 5.13
N ASP A 48 0.38 -24.47 6.08
CA ASP A 48 -0.06 -25.04 7.37
C ASP A 48 -0.33 -23.95 8.41
N TYR A 49 -1.38 -23.17 8.16
CA TYR A 49 -1.78 -22.05 9.01
C TYR A 49 -2.31 -22.51 10.37
N GLN A 50 -2.87 -23.72 10.46
CA GLN A 50 -3.39 -24.27 11.70
C GLN A 50 -2.25 -24.59 12.68
N ALA A 51 -1.19 -25.26 12.21
CA ALA A 51 -0.01 -25.52 13.04
C ALA A 51 0.73 -24.23 13.41
N ALA A 52 0.86 -23.29 12.45
CA ALA A 52 1.44 -21.97 12.70
C ALA A 52 0.69 -21.22 13.81
N MET A 53 -0.64 -21.18 13.73
CA MET A 53 -1.51 -20.57 14.75
C MET A 53 -1.28 -21.21 16.13
N GLY A 54 -1.20 -22.54 16.22
CA GLY A 54 -0.99 -23.23 17.50
C GLY A 54 0.33 -22.83 18.19
N ILE A 55 1.40 -22.65 17.43
CA ILE A 55 2.68 -22.15 17.95
C ILE A 55 2.52 -20.72 18.46
N LEU A 56 1.97 -19.83 17.62
CA LEU A 56 1.87 -18.40 17.89
C LEU A 56 0.98 -18.06 19.10
N GLN A 57 -0.08 -18.85 19.34
CA GLN A 57 -0.96 -18.66 20.50
C GLN A 57 -0.22 -18.75 21.84
N SER A 58 0.82 -19.58 21.91
CA SER A 58 1.63 -19.78 23.12
C SER A 58 2.86 -18.87 23.21
N ALA A 59 3.20 -18.17 22.13
CA ALA A 59 4.49 -17.50 21.95
C ALA A 59 4.59 -16.09 22.58
N GLY A 60 3.49 -15.51 23.07
CA GLY A 60 3.51 -14.27 23.86
C GLY A 60 2.63 -13.13 23.32
N ARG A 61 3.01 -11.89 23.67
CA ARG A 61 2.27 -10.64 23.35
C ARG A 61 3.05 -9.66 22.47
N ASP A 62 4.18 -10.10 21.92
CA ASP A 62 4.96 -9.32 20.97
C ASP A 62 4.09 -8.93 19.75
N PRO A 63 4.08 -7.65 19.30
CA PRO A 63 3.31 -7.21 18.15
C PRO A 63 3.58 -8.00 16.86
N SER A 64 4.82 -8.40 16.58
CA SER A 64 5.17 -9.19 15.39
C SER A 64 4.54 -10.60 15.45
N ILE A 65 4.57 -11.23 16.64
CA ILE A 65 3.90 -12.52 16.89
C ILE A 65 2.39 -12.39 16.75
N ARG A 66 1.80 -11.33 17.32
CA ARG A 66 0.36 -11.07 17.26
C ARG A 66 -0.09 -10.73 15.84
N ASN A 67 0.73 -10.04 15.07
CA ASN A 67 0.48 -9.79 13.66
C ASN A 67 0.46 -11.09 12.85
N ALA A 68 1.49 -11.93 12.99
CA ALA A 68 1.53 -13.23 12.31
C ALA A 68 0.34 -14.12 12.69
N LEU A 69 -0.11 -14.06 13.96
CA LEU A 69 -1.30 -14.78 14.43
C LEU A 69 -2.56 -14.27 13.75
N GLY A 70 -2.73 -12.95 13.69
CA GLY A 70 -3.83 -12.31 12.98
C GLY A 70 -3.87 -12.70 11.50
N VAL A 71 -2.72 -12.73 10.81
CA VAL A 71 -2.62 -13.18 9.41
C VAL A 71 -3.02 -14.65 9.26
N CYS A 72 -2.54 -15.55 10.13
CA CYS A 72 -2.97 -16.96 10.11
C CYS A 72 -4.49 -17.08 10.26
N LEU A 73 -5.09 -16.31 11.17
CA LEU A 73 -6.55 -16.29 11.37
C LEU A 73 -7.31 -15.78 10.13
N LEU A 74 -6.80 -14.74 9.45
CA LEU A 74 -7.39 -14.27 8.20
C LEU A 74 -7.37 -15.35 7.11
N ARG A 75 -6.23 -16.02 6.95
CA ARG A 75 -6.05 -17.09 5.95
C ARG A 75 -6.85 -18.36 6.26
N LEU A 76 -7.17 -18.59 7.53
CA LEU A 76 -8.09 -19.65 7.98
C LEU A 76 -9.58 -19.25 7.87
N GLY A 77 -9.90 -18.06 7.35
CA GLY A 77 -11.30 -17.60 7.22
C GLY A 77 -11.94 -17.22 8.56
N ARG A 78 -11.15 -16.81 9.55
CA ARG A 78 -11.60 -16.42 10.90
C ARG A 78 -11.40 -14.91 11.16
N PRO A 79 -12.08 -14.01 10.41
CA PRO A 79 -11.81 -12.59 10.49
C PRO A 79 -12.21 -11.95 11.84
N ALA A 80 -13.26 -12.44 12.49
CA ALA A 80 -13.68 -11.95 13.81
C ALA A 80 -12.57 -12.15 14.87
N ASP A 81 -11.95 -13.33 14.88
CA ASP A 81 -10.84 -13.64 15.78
C ASP A 81 -9.61 -12.80 15.43
N ALA A 82 -9.33 -12.60 14.14
CA ALA A 82 -8.24 -11.74 13.69
C ALA A 82 -8.43 -10.29 14.17
N VAL A 83 -9.64 -9.73 14.03
CA VAL A 83 -10.00 -8.39 14.55
C VAL A 83 -9.72 -8.31 16.05
N ALA A 84 -10.12 -9.32 16.83
CA ALA A 84 -9.87 -9.36 18.26
C ALA A 84 -8.37 -9.36 18.59
N VAL A 85 -7.55 -10.12 17.86
CA VAL A 85 -6.09 -10.15 18.03
C VAL A 85 -5.47 -8.79 17.66
N PHE A 86 -5.82 -8.21 16.50
CA PHE A 86 -5.26 -6.94 16.06
C PHE A 86 -5.62 -5.78 17.00
N ARG A 87 -6.87 -5.71 17.48
CA ARG A 87 -7.30 -4.67 18.42
C ARG A 87 -6.46 -4.61 19.69
N GLN A 88 -5.98 -5.76 20.18
CA GLN A 88 -5.19 -5.82 21.43
C GLN A 88 -3.89 -5.04 21.37
N PHE A 89 -3.32 -4.85 20.18
CA PHE A 89 -2.04 -4.16 20.04
C PHE A 89 -2.09 -2.95 19.13
N VAL A 90 -3.00 -2.87 18.14
CA VAL A 90 -3.12 -1.72 17.23
C VAL A 90 -3.76 -0.51 17.90
N LEU A 91 -4.70 -0.73 18.81
CA LEU A 91 -5.37 0.35 19.54
C LEU A 91 -4.64 0.66 20.85
N ALA A 92 -4.66 1.92 21.26
CA ALA A 92 -4.16 2.32 22.56
C ALA A 92 -5.07 1.72 23.67
N PRO A 93 -4.51 1.18 24.77
CA PRO A 93 -5.30 0.59 25.85
C PRO A 93 -6.37 1.56 26.37
N GLY A 94 -7.62 1.10 26.46
CA GLY A 94 -8.75 1.91 26.92
C GLY A 94 -9.21 3.01 25.95
N SER A 95 -8.70 3.02 24.71
CA SER A 95 -9.07 3.98 23.68
C SER A 95 -9.51 3.27 22.39
N VAL A 96 -10.21 4.02 21.55
CA VAL A 96 -10.47 3.66 20.14
C VAL A 96 -9.40 4.24 19.20
N SER A 97 -8.42 4.98 19.74
CA SER A 97 -7.35 5.60 18.97
C SER A 97 -6.25 4.59 18.63
N GLU A 98 -5.73 4.65 17.42
CA GLU A 98 -4.59 3.82 17.02
C GLU A 98 -3.29 4.27 17.68
N ARG A 99 -2.43 3.30 17.95
CA ARG A 99 -1.04 3.55 18.35
C ARG A 99 -0.22 4.08 17.18
N SER A 100 0.54 5.16 17.41
CA SER A 100 1.36 5.82 16.38
C SER A 100 2.76 5.19 16.25
N ASP A 101 3.20 4.45 17.25
CA ASP A 101 4.52 3.80 17.32
C ASP A 101 4.60 2.48 16.56
N LEU A 102 3.47 1.97 16.06
CA LEU A 102 3.40 0.70 15.37
C LEU A 102 3.74 0.82 13.88
N SER A 103 4.31 -0.25 13.36
CA SER A 103 4.53 -0.37 11.93
C SER A 103 3.22 -0.32 11.15
N LYS A 104 3.24 0.37 10.01
CA LYS A 104 2.04 0.66 9.22
C LYS A 104 1.43 -0.58 8.59
N HIS A 105 2.21 -1.65 8.38
CA HIS A 105 1.70 -2.92 7.86
C HIS A 105 0.76 -3.62 8.85
N TYR A 106 1.00 -3.51 10.16
CA TYR A 106 0.07 -3.99 11.20
C TYR A 106 -1.31 -3.35 11.06
N LYS A 107 -1.34 -2.03 10.81
CA LYS A 107 -2.58 -1.28 10.60
C LYS A 107 -3.30 -1.70 9.32
N ARG A 108 -2.57 -1.97 8.23
CA ARG A 108 -3.16 -2.49 6.99
C ARG A 108 -3.77 -3.89 7.18
N ASN A 109 -3.11 -4.77 7.93
CA ASN A 109 -3.66 -6.08 8.27
C ASN A 109 -4.91 -5.96 9.16
N PHE A 110 -4.91 -5.01 10.09
CA PHE A 110 -6.10 -4.70 10.87
C PHE A 110 -7.25 -4.18 10.01
N ALA A 111 -6.97 -3.27 9.07
CA ALA A 111 -7.96 -2.79 8.11
C ALA A 111 -8.53 -3.93 7.27
N LEU A 112 -7.68 -4.85 6.80
CA LEU A 112 -8.12 -6.03 6.06
C LEU A 112 -9.01 -6.95 6.92
N ALA A 113 -8.64 -7.14 8.19
CA ALA A 113 -9.47 -7.92 9.12
C ALA A 113 -10.84 -7.30 9.34
N LEU A 114 -10.92 -5.98 9.51
CA LEU A 114 -12.19 -5.25 9.60
C LEU A 114 -13.01 -5.42 8.32
N LEU A 115 -12.37 -5.31 7.16
CA LEU A 115 -13.03 -5.48 5.87
C LEU A 115 -13.66 -6.88 5.72
N MET A 116 -12.87 -7.92 6.01
CA MET A 116 -13.33 -9.32 5.95
C MET A 116 -14.38 -9.64 7.02
N ASN A 117 -14.38 -8.92 8.14
CA ASN A 117 -15.41 -9.02 9.18
C ASN A 117 -16.68 -8.22 8.86
N GLY A 118 -16.77 -7.64 7.66
CA GLY A 118 -17.95 -6.90 7.20
C GLY A 118 -18.00 -5.45 7.69
N SER A 119 -16.86 -4.87 8.05
CA SER A 119 -16.74 -3.46 8.47
C SER A 119 -15.88 -2.62 7.51
N PRO A 120 -16.33 -2.37 6.27
CA PRO A 120 -15.61 -1.57 5.30
C PRO A 120 -15.35 -0.12 5.76
N SER A 121 -16.20 0.49 6.60
CA SER A 121 -16.01 1.87 7.08
C SER A 121 -14.79 1.92 7.99
N GLY A 122 -14.76 1.00 8.96
CA GLY A 122 -13.64 0.85 9.88
C GLY A 122 -12.33 0.56 9.14
N ALA A 123 -12.37 -0.29 8.11
CA ALA A 123 -11.20 -0.55 7.28
C ALA A 123 -10.67 0.72 6.58
N LEU A 124 -11.55 1.52 5.97
CA LEU A 124 -11.16 2.78 5.31
C LEU A 124 -10.64 3.82 6.29
N ASP A 125 -11.21 3.89 7.50
CA ASP A 125 -10.76 4.79 8.56
C ASP A 125 -9.34 4.45 9.01
N VAL A 126 -9.06 3.17 9.28
CA VAL A 126 -7.70 2.71 9.61
C VAL A 126 -6.71 3.02 8.49
N LEU A 127 -7.07 2.76 7.23
CA LEU A 127 -6.20 3.07 6.09
C LEU A 127 -5.92 4.56 5.93
N ARG A 128 -6.87 5.43 6.27
CA ARG A 128 -6.67 6.88 6.24
C ARG A 128 -5.65 7.32 7.29
N GLU A 129 -5.64 6.69 8.46
CA GLU A 129 -4.70 6.98 9.54
C GLU A 129 -3.26 6.54 9.24
N THR A 130 -3.05 5.51 8.41
CA THR A 130 -1.68 5.05 8.04
C THR A 130 -0.85 6.08 7.26
N ARG A 131 -1.49 7.10 6.65
CA ARG A 131 -0.86 8.12 5.78
C ARG A 131 0.03 7.55 4.67
N GLN A 132 -0.29 6.34 4.17
CA GLN A 132 0.38 5.71 3.02
C GLN A 132 -0.65 5.34 1.95
N PRO A 133 -1.22 6.33 1.25
CA PRO A 133 -2.26 6.08 0.27
C PRO A 133 -1.79 5.23 -0.92
N ASP A 134 -0.49 5.28 -1.24
CA ASP A 134 0.09 4.67 -2.44
C ASP A 134 0.68 3.27 -2.18
N HIS A 135 0.53 2.74 -0.95
CA HIS A 135 1.02 1.40 -0.65
C HIS A 135 0.20 0.34 -1.41
N PRO A 136 0.83 -0.63 -2.11
CA PRO A 136 0.11 -1.61 -2.95
C PRO A 136 -1.05 -2.33 -2.23
N ALA A 137 -0.85 -2.82 -1.01
CA ALA A 137 -1.96 -3.43 -0.26
C ALA A 137 -3.04 -2.44 0.16
N ALA A 138 -2.69 -1.18 0.51
CA ALA A 138 -3.70 -0.19 0.85
C ALA A 138 -4.56 0.14 -0.39
N ILE A 139 -3.94 0.21 -1.57
CA ILE A 139 -4.64 0.36 -2.85
C ILE A 139 -5.56 -0.84 -3.08
N ARG A 140 -5.06 -2.08 -2.96
CA ARG A 140 -5.87 -3.31 -3.13
C ARG A 140 -7.09 -3.33 -2.22
N ILE A 141 -6.93 -3.02 -0.94
CA ILE A 141 -8.04 -2.97 0.03
C ILE A 141 -9.07 -1.90 -0.39
N ARG A 142 -8.63 -0.69 -0.77
CA ARG A 142 -9.53 0.38 -1.22
C ARG A 142 -10.26 0.02 -2.51
N ASP A 143 -9.57 -0.59 -3.46
CA ASP A 143 -10.17 -0.97 -4.74
C ASP A 143 -11.17 -2.10 -4.56
N THR A 144 -10.92 -3.01 -3.63
CA THR A 144 -11.85 -4.05 -3.22
C THR A 144 -13.14 -3.45 -2.63
N VAL A 145 -13.01 -2.46 -1.74
CA VAL A 145 -14.18 -1.71 -1.23
C VAL A 145 -14.93 -0.99 -2.35
N LYS A 146 -14.22 -0.35 -3.29
CA LYS A 146 -14.85 0.31 -4.46
C LYS A 146 -15.58 -0.68 -5.36
N GLN A 147 -15.02 -1.87 -5.58
CA GLN A 147 -15.66 -2.91 -6.40
C GLN A 147 -16.93 -3.41 -5.71
N TRP A 148 -16.88 -3.67 -4.40
CA TRP A 148 -18.06 -4.00 -3.63
C TRP A 148 -19.10 -2.87 -3.63
N GLU A 149 -18.70 -1.60 -3.53
CA GLU A 149 -19.63 -0.46 -3.62
C GLU A 149 -20.44 -0.47 -4.95
N LYS A 150 -19.82 -0.96 -6.03
CA LYS A 150 -20.48 -1.08 -7.35
C LYS A 150 -21.58 -2.14 -7.36
N THR A 151 -21.52 -3.15 -6.48
CA THR A 151 -22.57 -4.19 -6.37
C THR A 151 -23.79 -3.73 -5.58
N LEU A 152 -23.66 -2.64 -4.82
CA LEU A 152 -24.79 -2.06 -4.08
C LEU A 152 -25.78 -1.38 -5.03
N SER A 153 -27.08 -1.50 -4.69
CA SER A 153 -28.13 -0.70 -5.34
C SER A 153 -27.89 0.80 -5.14
N TRP A 154 -28.39 1.62 -6.06
CA TRP A 154 -28.14 3.06 -6.04
C TRP A 154 -28.50 3.72 -4.70
N LEU A 155 -29.66 3.37 -4.12
CA LEU A 155 -30.08 3.89 -2.82
C LEU A 155 -29.14 3.46 -1.69
N ARG A 156 -28.70 2.19 -1.70
CA ARG A 156 -27.75 1.68 -0.68
C ARG A 156 -26.38 2.31 -0.83
N ARG A 157 -25.92 2.56 -2.05
CA ARG A 157 -24.67 3.28 -2.30
C ARG A 157 -24.73 4.72 -1.76
N LEU A 158 -25.86 5.40 -1.91
CA LEU A 158 -26.05 6.75 -1.38
C LEU A 158 -26.09 6.75 0.15
N ASP A 159 -26.87 5.86 0.75
CA ASP A 159 -26.98 5.67 2.21
C ASP A 159 -25.61 5.34 2.83
N TRP A 160 -24.86 4.45 2.21
CA TRP A 160 -23.48 4.13 2.56
C TRP A 160 -22.57 5.37 2.54
N LYS A 161 -22.62 6.18 1.47
CA LYS A 161 -21.73 7.35 1.34
C LYS A 161 -22.07 8.46 2.32
N LEU A 162 -23.35 8.70 2.58
CA LEU A 162 -23.80 9.80 3.44
C LEU A 162 -23.77 9.42 4.92
N ASN A 163 -24.31 8.25 5.26
CA ASN A 163 -24.50 7.85 6.65
C ASN A 163 -23.44 6.87 7.15
N ARG A 164 -22.58 6.33 6.27
CA ARG A 164 -21.63 5.25 6.59
C ARG A 164 -22.30 4.00 7.18
N ILE A 165 -23.60 3.81 6.90
CA ILE A 165 -24.37 2.66 7.37
C ILE A 165 -23.99 1.45 6.51
N GLU A 166 -23.35 0.48 7.15
CA GLU A 166 -22.98 -0.78 6.51
C GLU A 166 -24.23 -1.64 6.31
N PRO A 167 -24.44 -2.24 5.12
CA PRO A 167 -25.50 -3.22 4.93
C PRO A 167 -25.38 -4.38 5.92
N SER A 168 -26.50 -4.90 6.40
CA SER A 168 -26.50 -6.14 7.18
C SER A 168 -25.87 -7.26 6.36
N ASN A 169 -24.97 -8.04 6.97
CA ASN A 169 -24.20 -9.09 6.31
C ASN A 169 -23.31 -8.59 5.16
N CYS A 170 -22.67 -7.43 5.33
CA CYS A 170 -21.67 -6.94 4.39
C CYS A 170 -20.54 -7.97 4.21
N GLN A 171 -20.48 -8.59 3.04
CA GLN A 171 -19.37 -9.46 2.63
C GLN A 171 -18.67 -8.82 1.44
N VAL A 172 -17.41 -8.45 1.65
CA VAL A 172 -16.57 -7.88 0.60
C VAL A 172 -15.71 -9.01 0.03
N PRO A 173 -15.86 -9.35 -1.26
CA PRO A 173 -15.06 -10.41 -1.88
C PRO A 173 -13.60 -9.99 -1.92
N ILE A 174 -12.70 -10.83 -1.39
CA ILE A 174 -11.26 -10.61 -1.41
C ILE A 174 -10.67 -11.55 -2.47
N ASP A 175 -10.01 -11.00 -3.49
CA ASP A 175 -9.40 -11.71 -4.61
C ASP A 175 -7.87 -11.83 -4.50
N PHE A 176 -7.30 -11.45 -3.36
CA PHE A 176 -5.88 -11.51 -3.06
C PHE A 176 -5.60 -12.26 -1.75
N GLU A 177 -4.35 -12.68 -1.55
CA GLU A 177 -3.96 -13.41 -0.34
C GLU A 177 -4.08 -12.53 0.91
N PRO A 178 -4.83 -12.96 1.95
CA PRO A 178 -5.03 -12.12 3.11
C PRO A 178 -3.78 -11.94 3.97
N GLY A 179 -3.47 -10.67 4.27
CA GLY A 179 -2.47 -10.24 5.23
C GLY A 179 -1.05 -10.17 4.68
N GLU A 180 -0.32 -9.14 5.09
CA GLU A 180 1.10 -8.94 4.85
C GLU A 180 1.91 -9.46 6.04
N LEU A 181 2.93 -10.28 5.78
CA LEU A 181 3.94 -10.58 6.78
C LEU A 181 5.07 -9.55 6.67
N GLU A 182 5.70 -9.22 7.78
CA GLU A 182 6.94 -8.44 7.72
C GLU A 182 7.98 -9.32 7.03
N ASP A 183 8.32 -8.99 5.78
CA ASP A 183 9.45 -9.60 5.11
C ASP A 183 10.65 -9.36 6.02
N SER A 184 11.36 -10.44 6.36
CA SER A 184 12.24 -10.56 7.53
C SER A 184 13.55 -9.76 7.41
N GLY A 185 13.52 -8.56 6.81
CA GLY A 185 14.70 -7.84 6.35
C GLY A 185 15.37 -8.50 5.16
N LEU A 186 14.73 -9.49 4.52
CA LEU A 186 15.16 -10.02 3.22
C LEU A 186 14.55 -9.25 2.05
N GLU A 187 13.98 -8.05 2.29
CA GLU A 187 13.86 -7.05 1.24
C GLU A 187 15.28 -6.69 0.79
N VAL A 188 15.80 -7.51 -0.13
CA VAL A 188 16.78 -7.15 -1.12
C VAL A 188 16.42 -5.75 -1.56
N HIS A 189 17.35 -4.82 -1.37
CA HIS A 189 17.28 -3.41 -1.76
C HIS A 189 16.96 -3.19 -3.26
N GLN A 190 15.82 -3.66 -3.78
CA GLN A 190 15.40 -3.44 -5.16
C GLN A 190 14.97 -1.98 -5.40
N GLY A 191 14.71 -1.22 -4.33
CA GLY A 191 14.44 0.22 -4.40
C GLY A 191 15.67 1.13 -4.49
N GLN A 192 16.88 0.65 -4.17
CA GLN A 192 18.11 1.47 -4.33
C GLN A 192 18.70 1.39 -5.74
N GLU A 193 18.39 0.33 -6.51
CA GLU A 193 18.80 0.29 -7.92
C GLU A 193 18.02 1.28 -8.78
N SER A 194 16.74 1.57 -8.49
CA SER A 194 15.98 2.56 -9.27
C SER A 194 16.51 3.99 -9.11
N GLU A 195 17.00 4.36 -7.93
CA GLU A 195 17.57 5.70 -7.70
C GLU A 195 18.97 5.84 -8.31
N LEU A 196 19.79 4.78 -8.26
CA LEU A 196 21.08 4.72 -8.95
C LEU A 196 20.94 4.74 -10.48
N VAL A 197 19.93 4.07 -11.04
CA VAL A 197 19.66 4.07 -12.48
C VAL A 197 19.17 5.44 -12.96
N ASP A 198 18.38 6.17 -12.16
CA ASP A 198 17.94 7.53 -12.51
C ASP A 198 19.07 8.56 -12.40
N ASP A 199 19.99 8.41 -11.45
CA ASP A 199 21.19 9.26 -11.38
C ASP A 199 22.17 8.99 -12.52
N GLU A 200 22.40 7.73 -12.92
CA GLU A 200 23.18 7.41 -14.12
C GLU A 200 22.54 8.00 -15.40
N ARG A 201 21.21 7.95 -15.52
CA ARG A 201 20.48 8.56 -16.65
C ARG A 201 20.62 10.09 -16.65
N LYS A 202 20.58 10.75 -15.49
CA LYS A 202 20.83 12.20 -15.38
C LYS A 202 22.26 12.56 -15.75
N VAL A 203 23.26 11.78 -15.34
CA VAL A 203 24.66 11.99 -15.70
C VAL A 203 24.88 11.80 -17.21
N ARG A 204 24.28 10.78 -17.82
CA ARG A 204 24.34 10.58 -19.29
C ARG A 204 23.65 11.71 -20.06
N ARG A 205 22.49 12.19 -19.59
CA ARG A 205 21.80 13.36 -20.19
C ARG A 205 22.64 14.63 -20.11
N ARG A 206 23.32 14.90 -18.99
CA ARG A 206 24.25 16.05 -18.87
C ARG A 206 25.45 15.93 -19.81
N LYS A 207 25.98 14.72 -20.04
CA LYS A 207 27.06 14.50 -21.01
C LYS A 207 26.60 14.70 -22.46
N HIS A 208 25.38 14.31 -22.81
CA HIS A 208 24.84 14.53 -24.15
C HIS A 208 24.49 16.00 -24.41
N ALA A 209 23.86 16.69 -23.46
CA ALA A 209 23.56 18.12 -23.59
C ALA A 209 24.83 18.97 -23.78
N LYS A 210 25.93 18.60 -23.10
CA LYS A 210 27.23 19.28 -23.28
C LYS A 210 27.89 19.02 -24.65
N ARG A 211 27.48 17.97 -25.38
CA ARG A 211 27.97 17.69 -26.74
C ARG A 211 27.19 18.43 -27.82
N GLU A 212 25.90 18.69 -27.60
CA GLU A 212 25.08 19.42 -28.56
C GLU A 212 25.44 20.91 -28.62
N ASP A 213 25.84 21.52 -27.50
CA ASP A 213 26.30 22.92 -27.47
C ASP A 213 27.63 23.15 -28.22
N ALA A 214 28.37 22.09 -28.58
CA ALA A 214 29.60 22.18 -29.38
C ALA A 214 29.36 21.99 -30.89
N GLY A 215 28.12 21.69 -31.32
CA GLY A 215 27.80 21.31 -32.71
C GLY A 215 26.84 22.24 -33.47
N THR A 216 26.15 23.15 -32.78
CA THR A 216 25.04 23.95 -33.36
C THR A 216 25.47 25.11 -34.27
N GLY A 217 26.74 25.13 -34.72
CA GLY A 217 27.24 26.15 -35.66
C GLY A 217 27.03 25.85 -37.15
N HIS A 218 26.50 24.67 -37.54
CA HIS A 218 26.54 24.25 -38.95
C HIS A 218 25.24 23.70 -39.56
N GLN A 219 24.09 23.75 -38.87
CA GLN A 219 22.85 23.14 -39.38
C GLN A 219 21.62 24.08 -39.43
N GLU A 220 21.83 25.40 -39.40
CA GLU A 220 20.77 26.41 -39.62
C GLU A 220 20.51 26.70 -41.13
N GLN A 221 21.14 25.97 -42.06
CA GLN A 221 21.04 26.28 -43.51
C GLN A 221 20.25 25.26 -44.36
N GLN A 222 19.59 24.26 -43.77
CA GLN A 222 18.88 23.22 -44.55
C GLN A 222 17.40 22.99 -44.24
N ARG A 223 16.76 23.81 -43.38
CA ARG A 223 15.34 23.62 -43.01
C ARG A 223 14.34 24.60 -43.62
N GLN A 224 14.73 25.33 -44.67
CA GLN A 224 13.78 26.05 -45.52
C GLN A 224 13.43 25.21 -46.76
N ARG A 225 12.71 24.09 -46.60
CA ARG A 225 12.00 23.38 -47.69
C ARG A 225 11.21 22.20 -47.14
N ASN A 226 9.97 22.47 -46.72
CA ASN A 226 8.79 21.68 -47.07
C ASN A 226 7.63 22.08 -46.16
N VAL A 227 6.87 23.04 -46.64
CA VAL A 227 5.49 23.27 -46.21
C VAL A 227 4.64 22.53 -47.23
N ASN A 228 3.88 21.52 -46.80
CA ASN A 228 2.62 21.22 -47.46
C ASN A 228 1.65 20.52 -46.50
N PRO A 229 0.43 21.06 -46.33
CA PRO A 229 -0.65 20.40 -45.59
C PRO A 229 -1.45 19.53 -46.58
N THR A 230 -1.79 18.29 -46.20
CA THR A 230 -2.77 17.51 -46.97
C THR A 230 -3.88 16.98 -46.06
N PHE A 231 -5.08 17.36 -46.49
CA PHE A 231 -6.45 17.04 -46.10
C PHE A 231 -6.80 15.54 -46.12
N ARG A 232 -8.05 15.26 -45.68
CA ARG A 232 -8.89 14.04 -45.81
C ARG A 232 -8.72 12.97 -44.72
N ALA A 233 -9.77 12.27 -44.27
CA ALA A 233 -11.21 12.33 -44.55
C ALA A 233 -11.96 11.60 -43.42
N THR A 234 -13.19 12.05 -43.19
CA THR A 234 -14.27 11.35 -42.50
C THR A 234 -14.63 10.04 -43.18
N GLY A 235 -14.87 8.99 -42.40
CA GLY A 235 -15.51 7.74 -42.84
C GLY A 235 -16.45 7.22 -41.75
N PRO A 236 -17.72 6.86 -42.07
CA PRO A 236 -18.67 6.35 -41.09
C PRO A 236 -18.90 4.83 -41.20
N ALA A 237 -19.51 4.30 -40.14
CA ALA A 237 -20.47 3.19 -40.09
C ALA A 237 -20.03 1.76 -40.40
N THR A 238 -20.15 0.89 -39.39
CA THR A 238 -20.72 -0.49 -39.33
C THR A 238 -20.18 -1.10 -38.03
N GLU A 239 -20.86 -1.95 -37.26
CA GLU A 239 -21.77 -3.02 -37.61
C GLU A 239 -22.51 -3.50 -36.34
N ALA A 240 -23.77 -3.90 -36.50
CA ALA A 240 -24.60 -4.52 -35.48
C ALA A 240 -24.16 -5.98 -35.23
N GLY A 241 -24.10 -6.39 -33.97
CA GLY A 241 -23.72 -7.75 -33.56
C GLY A 241 -24.68 -8.31 -32.52
N ASN A 242 -25.70 -8.99 -33.02
CA ASN A 242 -26.74 -9.75 -32.34
C ASN A 242 -26.16 -10.97 -31.60
N ARG A 243 -26.67 -11.33 -30.40
CA ARG A 243 -26.65 -12.68 -29.77
C ARG A 243 -27.45 -12.62 -28.45
N THR A 244 -28.74 -12.96 -28.44
CA THR A 244 -29.32 -14.29 -28.11
C THR A 244 -28.66 -14.89 -26.86
N SER A 245 -29.28 -14.77 -25.68
CA SER A 245 -30.34 -15.67 -25.17
C SER A 245 -29.81 -17.09 -24.99
N ASP A 246 -29.49 -17.45 -23.75
CA ASP A 246 -29.60 -18.84 -23.29
C ASP A 246 -30.17 -18.84 -21.87
N ASP A 247 -31.44 -19.23 -21.84
CA ASP A 247 -32.20 -19.76 -20.72
C ASP A 247 -31.47 -20.99 -20.15
N VAL A 248 -31.19 -21.00 -18.84
CA VAL A 248 -31.00 -22.27 -18.11
C VAL A 248 -31.79 -22.21 -16.82
N ALA A 249 -32.90 -22.92 -16.84
CA ALA A 249 -33.78 -23.18 -15.72
C ALA A 249 -33.28 -24.34 -14.84
N GLY A 250 -33.42 -24.16 -13.52
CA GLY A 250 -33.70 -25.22 -12.54
C GLY A 250 -32.53 -25.71 -11.67
N PRO A 251 -32.80 -26.46 -10.57
CA PRO A 251 -34.11 -26.92 -10.07
C PRO A 251 -34.44 -26.48 -8.64
N THR A 252 -35.75 -26.50 -8.39
CA THR A 252 -36.47 -26.53 -7.11
C THR A 252 -36.06 -27.73 -6.26
N LEU A 253 -35.79 -27.49 -4.97
CA LEU A 253 -35.75 -28.54 -3.94
C LEU A 253 -36.93 -28.33 -2.99
N SER A 254 -37.69 -29.41 -2.83
CA SER A 254 -38.92 -29.51 -2.06
C SER A 254 -38.66 -30.10 -0.68
N VAL A 255 -39.35 -29.50 0.31
CA VAL A 255 -39.79 -29.98 1.64
C VAL A 255 -38.71 -30.36 2.66
#